data_AF-A0A975JW31-F1
#
_entry.id   AF-A0A975JW31-F1
#
_cell.length_a   1.000
_cell.length_b   1.000
_cell.length_c   1.000
_cell.angle_alpha   90.00
_cell.angle_beta   90.00
_cell.angle_gamma   90.00
#
_symmetry.space_group_name_H-M   'P 1'
#
loop_
_entity.id
_entity.type
_entity.pdbx_description
1 polymer ?
#
loop_
_entity_poly.entity_id
_entity_poly.type
_entity_poly.pdbx_seq_one_letter_code
_entity_poly.pdbx_strand_id
1 'polypeptide(L)'
;MTAVWVLRQRDSHDDCAAVEQLGRQWIAMSQSVTALENGSGEHQDLIAIADKEAAMSNDIQAAARSVSTPALQDQLGKWAQGTALLADIQRDSANRPTPSNPSAVEDANYYRAAVMTHEATQALLEACPNMPHRPPTD
;
A
#
# COMPACT_ATOMS: atom_id res chain seq x y z
N MET A 1 11.35 -28.83 -32.02
CA MET A 1 10.02 -28.41 -31.53
C MET A 1 10.23 -27.20 -30.63
N THR A 2 10.02 -25.99 -31.14
CA THR A 2 10.16 -24.72 -30.41
C THR A 2 8.77 -24.18 -30.14
N ALA A 3 8.28 -24.36 -28.91
CA ALA A 3 6.97 -23.85 -28.51
C ALA A 3 7.04 -23.37 -27.06
N VAL A 4 7.66 -22.21 -26.80
CA VAL A 4 7.61 -21.60 -25.46
C VAL A 4 7.82 -20.08 -25.53
N TRP A 5 6.94 -19.25 -26.13
CA TRP A 5 7.05 -17.78 -25.95
C TRP A 5 5.76 -16.94 -26.01
N VAL A 6 4.56 -17.53 -26.17
CA VAL A 6 3.33 -16.72 -26.35
C VAL A 6 2.48 -16.60 -25.08
N LEU A 7 2.64 -17.48 -24.10
CA LEU A 7 1.81 -17.46 -22.87
C LEU A 7 2.25 -16.38 -21.87
N ARG A 8 3.56 -16.19 -21.71
CA ARG A 8 4.15 -15.30 -20.69
C ARG A 8 3.77 -13.82 -20.83
N GLN A 9 3.42 -13.40 -22.05
CA GLN A 9 3.11 -12.00 -22.36
C GLN A 9 1.65 -11.64 -22.09
N ARG A 10 0.74 -12.62 -22.13
CA ARG A 10 -0.68 -12.42 -21.75
C ARG A 10 -0.82 -12.35 -20.24
N ASP A 11 -0.21 -13.31 -19.55
CA ASP A 11 -0.28 -13.40 -18.10
C ASP A 11 0.30 -12.14 -17.42
N SER A 12 1.40 -11.58 -17.94
CA SER A 12 1.98 -10.34 -17.42
C SER A 12 1.10 -9.11 -17.65
N HIS A 13 0.35 -9.06 -18.76
CA HIS A 13 -0.53 -7.93 -19.07
C HIS A 13 -1.76 -7.94 -18.14
N ASP A 14 -2.31 -9.13 -17.88
CA ASP A 14 -3.42 -9.29 -16.94
C ASP A 14 -2.98 -9.05 -15.49
N ASP A 15 -1.77 -9.46 -15.11
CA ASP A 15 -1.19 -9.15 -13.81
C ASP A 15 -1.01 -7.63 -13.62
N CYS A 16 -0.49 -6.92 -14.63
CA CYS A 16 -0.30 -5.47 -14.54
C CYS A 16 -1.63 -4.70 -14.47
N ALA A 17 -2.71 -5.18 -15.08
CA ALA A 17 -4.02 -4.55 -14.94
C ALA A 17 -4.49 -4.48 -13.47
N ALA A 18 -4.21 -5.53 -12.69
CA ALA A 18 -4.51 -5.54 -11.25
C ALA A 18 -3.63 -4.53 -10.48
N VAL A 19 -2.33 -4.48 -10.78
CA VAL A 19 -1.37 -3.53 -10.18
C VAL A 19 -1.77 -2.08 -10.48
N GLU A 20 -2.13 -1.78 -11.72
CA GLU A 20 -2.58 -0.46 -12.15
C GLU A 20 -3.88 -0.02 -11.45
N GLN A 21 -4.83 -0.94 -11.28
CA GLN A 21 -6.06 -0.68 -10.54
C GLN A 21 -5.77 -0.34 -9.08
N LEU A 22 -4.91 -1.12 -8.43
CA LEU A 22 -4.48 -0.85 -7.06
C LEU A 22 -3.77 0.50 -6.96
N GLY A 23 -2.92 0.85 -7.93
CA GLY A 23 -2.27 2.17 -7.97
C GLY A 23 -3.29 3.33 -7.98
N ARG A 24 -4.38 3.21 -8.74
CA ARG A 24 -5.46 4.22 -8.73
C ARG A 24 -6.17 4.30 -7.38
N GLN A 25 -6.50 3.15 -6.79
CA GLN A 25 -7.15 3.07 -5.47
C GLN A 25 -6.25 3.66 -4.38
N TRP A 26 -4.95 3.37 -4.43
CA TRP A 26 -3.94 3.90 -3.52
C TRP A 26 -3.88 5.43 -3.55
N ILE A 27 -3.86 6.03 -4.74
CA ILE A 27 -3.82 7.49 -4.90
C ILE A 27 -5.10 8.11 -4.32
N ALA A 28 -6.27 7.55 -4.62
CA ALA A 28 -7.53 8.05 -4.08
C ALA A 28 -7.60 7.95 -2.55
N MET A 29 -7.13 6.84 -1.98
CA MET A 29 -7.00 6.67 -0.53
C MET A 29 -6.03 7.70 0.06
N SER A 30 -4.83 7.80 -0.52
CA SER A 30 -3.75 8.71 -0.12
C SER A 30 -4.21 10.17 -0.07
N GLN A 31 -4.98 10.63 -1.06
CA GLN A 31 -5.58 11.97 -1.06
C GLN A 31 -6.57 12.16 0.09
N SER A 32 -7.34 11.12 0.38
CA SER A 32 -8.30 11.13 1.50
C SER A 32 -7.61 11.17 2.86
N VAL A 33 -6.45 10.52 3.00
CA VAL A 33 -5.63 10.55 4.23
C VAL A 33 -5.03 11.94 4.42
N THR A 34 -4.41 12.52 3.39
CA THR A 34 -3.85 13.88 3.47
C THR A 34 -4.91 14.94 3.79
N ALA A 35 -6.13 14.78 3.30
CA ALA A 35 -7.24 15.67 3.68
C ALA A 35 -7.61 15.57 5.18
N LEU A 36 -7.50 14.39 5.78
CA LEU A 36 -7.75 14.15 7.20
C LEU A 36 -6.58 14.64 8.07
N GLU A 37 -5.33 14.48 7.62
CA GLU A 37 -4.14 15.01 8.30
C GLU A 37 -4.14 16.54 8.40
N ASN A 38 -4.71 17.22 7.39
CA ASN A 38 -4.91 18.66 7.39
C ASN A 38 -6.13 19.12 8.22
N GLY A 39 -6.92 18.19 8.77
CA GLY A 39 -8.01 18.43 9.71
C GLY A 39 -7.51 18.65 11.14
N SER A 40 -8.41 18.69 12.13
CA SER A 40 -8.03 18.86 13.55
C SER A 40 -7.26 17.66 14.14
N GLY A 41 -6.97 16.62 13.34
CA GLY A 41 -6.18 15.45 13.75
C GLY A 41 -6.84 14.68 14.90
N GLU A 42 -8.16 14.65 14.92
CA GLU A 42 -8.93 14.10 16.04
C GLU A 42 -8.91 12.56 16.01
N HIS A 43 -9.18 11.94 17.16
CA HIS A 43 -9.22 10.48 17.31
C HIS A 43 -10.00 9.78 16.19
N GLN A 44 -11.13 10.36 15.76
CA GLN A 44 -11.97 9.79 14.69
C GLN A 44 -11.27 9.79 13.33
N ASP A 45 -10.42 10.78 13.05
CA ASP A 45 -9.66 10.87 11.80
C ASP A 45 -8.61 9.75 11.72
N LEU A 46 -7.88 9.50 12.81
CA LEU A 46 -6.89 8.43 12.88
C LEU A 46 -7.52 7.04 12.71
N ILE A 47 -8.68 6.79 13.32
CA ILE A 47 -9.42 5.54 13.13
C ILE A 47 -9.90 5.40 11.69
N ALA A 48 -10.43 6.47 11.09
CA ALA A 48 -10.89 6.45 9.70
C ALA A 48 -9.75 6.22 8.70
N ILE A 49 -8.55 6.76 8.97
CA ILE A 49 -7.33 6.47 8.20
C ILE A 49 -6.96 5.00 8.34
N ALA A 50 -6.89 4.49 9.58
CA ALA A 50 -6.55 3.10 9.86
C ALA A 50 -7.50 2.10 9.17
N ASP A 51 -8.81 2.40 9.12
CA ASP A 51 -9.79 1.57 8.41
C ASP A 51 -9.55 1.54 6.90
N LYS A 52 -9.25 2.70 6.29
CA LYS A 52 -8.96 2.79 4.86
C LYS A 52 -7.68 2.04 4.49
N GLU A 53 -6.63 2.20 5.28
CA GLU A 53 -5.35 1.50 5.08
C GLU A 53 -5.52 -0.02 5.26
N ALA A 54 -6.26 -0.47 6.28
CA ALA A 54 -6.55 -1.89 6.47
C ALA A 54 -7.34 -2.49 5.30
N ALA A 55 -8.35 -1.77 4.80
CA ALA A 55 -9.11 -2.19 3.61
C ALA A 55 -8.19 -2.29 2.37
N MET A 56 -7.35 -1.28 2.14
CA MET A 56 -6.40 -1.28 1.03
C MET A 56 -5.39 -2.43 1.13
N SER A 57 -4.88 -2.73 2.33
CA SER A 57 -4.00 -3.88 2.57
C SER A 57 -4.67 -5.20 2.16
N ASN A 58 -5.95 -5.38 2.50
CA ASN A 58 -6.71 -6.56 2.10
C ASN A 58 -6.88 -6.68 0.58
N ASP A 59 -7.17 -5.58 -0.10
CA ASP A 59 -7.32 -5.55 -1.56
C ASP A 59 -5.99 -5.89 -2.26
N ILE A 60 -4.87 -5.33 -1.77
CA ILE A 60 -3.52 -5.65 -2.28
C ILE A 60 -3.20 -7.13 -2.03
N GLN A 61 -3.50 -7.64 -0.84
CA GLN A 61 -3.25 -9.04 -0.49
C GLN A 61 -4.09 -10.01 -1.33
N ALA A 62 -5.31 -9.63 -1.70
CA ALA A 62 -6.15 -10.40 -2.61
C ALA A 62 -5.54 -10.43 -4.02
N ALA A 63 -5.08 -9.28 -4.53
CA ALA A 63 -4.39 -9.21 -5.82
C ALA A 63 -3.08 -10.01 -5.84
N ALA A 64 -2.32 -10.00 -4.74
CA ALA A 64 -1.11 -10.81 -4.59
C ALA A 64 -1.39 -12.31 -4.78
N ARG A 65 -2.60 -12.78 -4.48
CA ARG A 65 -3.01 -14.18 -4.67
C ARG A 65 -3.54 -14.47 -6.07
N SER A 66 -3.89 -13.44 -6.84
CA SER A 66 -4.46 -13.58 -8.19
C SER A 66 -3.45 -13.41 -9.30
N VAL A 67 -2.36 -12.65 -9.09
CA VAL A 67 -1.33 -12.48 -10.11
C VAL A 67 -0.52 -13.76 -10.29
N SER A 68 -0.10 -14.03 -11.52
CA SER A 68 0.65 -15.24 -11.88
C SER A 68 2.17 -15.07 -11.73
N THR A 69 2.66 -13.83 -11.81
CA THR A 69 4.09 -13.51 -11.76
C THR A 69 4.60 -13.47 -10.33
N PRO A 70 5.53 -14.36 -9.90
CA PRO A 70 5.99 -14.43 -8.51
C PRO A 70 6.60 -13.13 -7.99
N ALA A 71 7.35 -12.41 -8.83
CA ALA A 71 7.92 -11.12 -8.45
C ALA A 71 6.83 -10.08 -8.12
N LEU A 72 5.69 -10.09 -8.83
CA LEU A 72 4.57 -9.21 -8.51
C LEU A 72 3.86 -9.67 -7.24
N GLN A 73 3.70 -10.98 -7.01
CA GLN A 73 3.16 -11.51 -5.75
C GLN A 73 3.98 -11.03 -4.55
N ASP A 74 5.30 -11.12 -4.62
CA ASP A 74 6.20 -10.73 -3.53
C ASP A 74 6.09 -9.22 -3.23
N GLN A 75 6.09 -8.37 -4.26
CA GLN A 75 6.00 -6.92 -4.05
C GLN A 75 4.60 -6.51 -3.57
N LEU A 76 3.53 -7.07 -4.13
CA LEU A 76 2.17 -6.86 -3.61
C LEU A 76 2.07 -7.33 -2.14
N GLY A 77 2.69 -8.45 -1.78
CA GLY A 77 2.76 -8.92 -0.39
C GLY A 77 3.45 -7.94 0.55
N LYS A 78 4.60 -7.38 0.14
CA LYS A 78 5.31 -6.36 0.94
C LYS A 78 4.51 -5.07 1.07
N TRP A 79 3.85 -4.64 -0.01
CA TRP A 79 3.00 -3.46 0.00
C TRP A 79 1.81 -3.65 0.93
N ALA A 80 1.13 -4.79 0.88
CA ALA A 80 0.04 -5.14 1.79
C ALA A 80 0.51 -5.13 3.25
N GLN A 81 1.65 -5.74 3.55
CA GLN A 81 2.22 -5.78 4.91
C GLN A 81 2.59 -4.39 5.43
N GLY A 82 3.23 -3.56 4.61
CA GLY A 82 3.56 -2.18 4.97
C GLY A 82 2.29 -1.37 5.28
N THR A 83 1.26 -1.52 4.44
CA THR A 83 -0.02 -0.82 4.61
C THR A 83 -0.79 -1.30 5.87
N ALA A 84 -0.78 -2.60 6.17
CA ALA A 84 -1.37 -3.13 7.40
C ALA A 84 -0.66 -2.59 8.65
N LEU A 85 0.67 -2.51 8.61
CA LEU A 85 1.46 -1.97 9.73
C LEU A 85 1.17 -0.48 9.96
N LEU A 86 0.94 0.31 8.91
CA LEU A 86 0.49 1.70 9.04
C LEU A 86 -0.87 1.76 9.73
N ALA A 87 -1.84 0.96 9.27
CA ALA A 87 -3.18 0.91 9.88
C ALA A 87 -3.14 0.59 11.37
N ASP A 88 -2.32 -0.39 11.77
CA ASP A 88 -2.16 -0.78 13.17
C ASP A 88 -1.56 0.37 14.00
N ILE A 89 -0.53 1.05 13.50
CA ILE A 89 0.09 2.21 14.17
C ILE A 89 -0.93 3.35 14.36
N GLN A 90 -1.71 3.66 13.33
CA GLN A 90 -2.71 4.73 13.40
C GLN A 90 -3.80 4.39 14.42
N ARG A 91 -4.24 3.14 14.44
CA ARG A 91 -5.24 2.64 15.41
C ARG A 91 -4.70 2.63 16.85
N ASP A 92 -3.45 2.23 17.05
CA ASP A 92 -2.80 2.25 18.36
C ASP A 92 -2.62 3.68 18.86
N SER A 93 -2.22 4.60 17.98
CA SER A 93 -2.10 6.04 18.28
C SER A 93 -3.44 6.63 18.72
N ALA A 94 -4.53 6.34 17.98
CA ALA A 94 -5.86 6.82 18.32
C ALA A 94 -6.34 6.32 19.71
N ASN A 95 -6.07 5.07 20.05
CA ASN A 95 -6.56 4.44 21.28
C ASN A 95 -5.66 4.71 22.50
N ARG A 96 -4.54 5.42 22.32
CA ARG A 96 -3.59 5.69 23.40
C ARG A 96 -4.13 6.75 24.37
N PRO A 97 -3.94 6.57 25.70
CA PRO A 97 -4.26 7.62 26.66
C PRO A 97 -3.41 8.88 26.44
N THR A 98 -4.03 10.03 26.25
CA THR A 98 -3.35 11.33 26.26
C THR A 98 -2.92 11.73 27.68
N PRO A 99 -1.71 12.29 27.89
CA PRO A 99 -0.66 12.59 26.91
C PRO A 99 0.43 11.50 26.94
N SER A 100 0.46 10.64 25.93
CA SER A 100 1.53 9.64 25.80
C SER A 100 2.18 9.82 24.44
N ASN A 101 3.45 10.18 24.43
CA ASN A 101 4.24 10.33 23.20
C ASN A 101 4.44 8.97 22.52
N PRO A 102 4.68 8.94 21.19
CA PRO A 102 5.18 7.77 20.49
C PRO A 102 6.40 7.17 21.18
N SER A 103 6.48 5.85 21.20
CA SER A 103 7.70 5.15 21.65
C SER A 103 8.71 5.07 20.51
N ALA A 104 10.00 4.93 20.82
CA ALA A 104 11.03 4.72 19.79
C ALA A 104 10.77 3.47 18.92
N VAL A 105 10.07 2.47 19.46
CA VAL A 105 9.65 1.27 18.72
C VAL A 105 8.54 1.59 17.73
N GLU A 106 7.62 2.48 18.08
CA GLU A 106 6.56 2.96 17.18
C GLU A 106 7.15 3.74 16.02
N ASP A 107 8.07 4.68 16.28
CA ASP A 107 8.75 5.45 15.23
C ASP A 107 9.50 4.52 14.27
N ALA A 108 10.19 3.51 14.81
CA ALA A 108 10.89 2.51 14.00
C ALA A 108 9.92 1.65 13.16
N ASN A 109 8.78 1.26 13.72
CA ASN A 109 7.75 0.51 13.01
C ASN A 109 7.10 1.35 11.92
N TYR A 110 6.83 2.63 12.17
CA TYR A 110 6.31 3.58 11.18
C TYR A 110 7.27 3.74 10.02
N TYR A 111 8.56 3.99 10.30
CA TYR A 111 9.58 4.07 9.27
C TYR A 111 9.68 2.77 8.46
N ARG A 112 9.65 1.61 9.12
CA ARG A 112 9.66 0.30 8.46
C ARG A 112 8.46 0.16 7.51
N ALA A 113 7.26 0.52 7.97
CA ALA A 113 6.03 0.44 7.19
C ALA A 113 6.07 1.34 5.94
N ALA A 114 6.56 2.56 6.11
CA ALA A 114 6.73 3.53 5.04
C ALA A 114 7.74 3.05 3.98
N VAL A 115 8.89 2.53 4.42
CA VAL A 115 9.91 1.98 3.51
C VAL A 115 9.37 0.76 2.74
N MET A 116 8.73 -0.19 3.43
CA MET A 116 8.15 -1.37 2.77
C MET A 116 7.13 -0.99 1.69
N THR A 117 6.27 -0.03 2.00
CA THR A 117 5.26 0.48 1.05
C THR A 117 5.93 1.18 -0.14
N HIS A 118 6.91 2.06 0.12
CA HIS A 118 7.59 2.81 -0.92
C HIS A 118 8.38 1.90 -1.86
N GLU A 119 9.26 1.04 -1.34
CA GLU A 119 10.09 0.16 -2.16
C GLU A 119 9.25 -0.83 -2.97
N ALA A 120 8.19 -1.38 -2.38
CA ALA A 120 7.30 -2.30 -3.08
C ALA A 120 6.55 -1.60 -4.23
N THR A 121 6.00 -0.40 -3.98
CA THR A 121 5.29 0.35 -5.03
C THR A 121 6.22 0.83 -6.14
N GLN A 122 7.47 1.20 -5.83
CA GLN A 122 8.49 1.48 -6.85
C GLN A 122 8.80 0.26 -7.71
N ALA A 123 9.03 -0.91 -7.09
CA ALA A 123 9.30 -2.14 -7.84
C ALA A 123 8.10 -2.58 -8.71
N LEU A 124 6.87 -2.39 -8.23
CA LEU A 124 5.66 -2.66 -9.00
C LEU A 124 5.52 -1.72 -10.19
N LEU A 125 5.86 -0.46 -10.03
CA LEU A 125 5.86 0.54 -11.08
C LEU A 125 6.91 0.24 -12.16
N GLU A 126 8.11 -0.20 -11.77
CA GLU A 126 9.15 -0.65 -12.72
C GLU A 126 8.68 -1.87 -13.54
N ALA A 127 7.95 -2.80 -12.89
CA ALA A 127 7.42 -4.00 -13.53
C ALA A 127 6.16 -3.72 -14.38
N CYS A 128 5.34 -2.75 -13.97
CA CYS A 128 4.09 -2.36 -14.62
C CYS A 128 4.08 -0.84 -14.87
N PRO A 129 4.70 -0.35 -15.97
CA PRO A 129 4.95 1.08 -16.20
C PRO A 129 3.71 1.97 -16.34
N ASN A 130 2.53 1.37 -16.54
CA ASN A 130 1.26 2.10 -16.60
C ASN A 130 0.64 2.32 -15.20
N MET A 131 1.23 1.74 -14.14
CA MET A 131 0.80 2.00 -12.78
C MET A 131 0.89 3.51 -12.52
N PRO A 132 -0.18 4.15 -12.06
CA PRO A 132 -0.16 5.59 -11.88
C PRO A 132 0.80 5.97 -10.75
N HIS A 133 1.59 7.01 -10.99
CA HIS A 133 2.44 7.60 -9.96
C HIS A 133 1.61 8.50 -9.06
N ARG A 134 1.91 8.50 -7.76
CA ARG A 134 1.44 9.59 -6.90
C ARG A 134 2.06 10.89 -7.42
N PRO A 135 1.27 11.95 -7.67
CA PRO A 135 1.85 13.24 -8.03
C PRO A 135 2.79 13.72 -6.91
N PRO A 136 3.86 14.47 -7.24
CA PRO A 136 4.69 15.12 -6.23
C PRO A 136 3.80 15.95 -5.30
N THR A 137 4.03 15.84 -4.00
CA THR A 137 3.46 16.77 -3.02
C THR A 137 4.31 18.05 -3.08
N ASP A 138 3.72 19.14 -3.54
CA ASP A 138 4.33 20.49 -3.53
C ASP A 138 4.57 21.00 -2.10
#